data_AF-A0A9D2L9G2-F1
#
_entry.id   AF-A0A9D2L9G2-F1
#
_cell.length_a   1.000
_cell.length_b   1.000
_cell.length_c   1.000
_cell.angle_alpha   90.00
_cell.angle_beta   90.00
_cell.angle_gamma   90.00
#
_symmetry.space_group_name_H-M   'P 1'
#
loop_
_entity.id
_entity.type
_entity.pdbx_description
1 polymer ?
#
loop_
_entity_poly.entity_id
_entity_poly.type
_entity_poly.pdbx_seq_one_letter_code
_entity_poly.pdbx_strand_id
1 'polypeptide(L)' 'GEWAIIHRCRRCGQMSSNRIAADDNPMKLMSIAMKPLSLPPFPLERIEEMTRLMAGDGQLR' A
#
# COMPACT_ATOMS: atom_id res chain seq x y z
N GLY A 1 -3.29 16.18 -9.80
CA GLY A 1 -2.19 15.83 -8.88
C GLY A 1 -1.26 14.87 -9.60
N GLU A 2 0.05 15.06 -9.45
CA GLU A 2 1.05 14.14 -10.03
C GLU A 2 1.08 12.82 -9.26
N TRP A 3 1.25 11.70 -9.97
CA TRP A 3 1.35 10.37 -9.37
C TRP A 3 2.80 9.92 -9.29
N ALA A 4 3.12 9.09 -8.29
CA ALA A 4 4.40 8.41 -8.19
C ALA A 4 4.22 6.98 -7.65
N ILE A 5 5.04 6.04 -8.13
CA ILE A 5 5.11 4.67 -7.62
C ILE A 5 6.29 4.57 -6.67
N ILE A 6 5.98 4.22 -5.41
CA ILE A 6 6.98 3.81 -4.44
C ILE A 6 7.21 2.31 -4.58
N HIS A 7 8.46 1.87 -4.74
CA HIS A 7 8.80 0.46 -4.86
C HIS A 7 10.02 0.09 -4.03
N ARG A 8 10.09 -1.19 -3.63
CA ARG A 8 11.23 -1.82 -2.96
C ARG A 8 11.99 -2.70 -3.95
N CYS A 9 13.28 -2.44 -4.14
CA CYS A 9 14.13 -3.32 -4.95
C CYS A 9 14.21 -4.71 -4.31
N ARG A 10 13.89 -5.76 -5.07
CA ARG A 10 13.94 -7.15 -4.57
C ARG A 10 15.36 -7.67 -4.33
N ARG A 11 16.39 -7.06 -4.94
CA ARG A 11 17.79 -7.48 -4.81
C ARG A 11 18.50 -6.82 -3.63
N CYS A 12 18.38 -5.50 -3.49
CA CYS A 12 19.10 -4.73 -2.46
C CYS A 12 18.21 -4.15 -1.36
N GLY A 13 16.88 -4.24 -1.47
CA GLY A 13 15.95 -3.71 -0.46
C GLY A 13 15.73 -2.19 -0.51
N GLN A 14 16.46 -1.45 -1.34
CA GLN A 14 16.32 0.01 -1.47
C GLN A 14 14.89 0.42 -1.85
N MET A 15 14.38 1.46 -1.18
CA MET A 15 13.13 2.12 -1.54
C MET A 15 13.40 3.25 -2.53
N SER A 16 12.58 3.34 -3.58
CA SER A 16 12.67 4.40 -4.60
C SER A 16 11.27 4.88 -4.98
N SER A 17 11.19 6.15 -5.40
CA SER A 17 9.97 6.80 -5.88
C SER A 17 10.14 7.17 -7.35
N ASN A 18 9.28 6.64 -8.22
CA ASN A 18 9.28 6.95 -9.64
C ASN A 18 8.05 7.79 -10.00
N ARG A 19 8.26 8.98 -10.56
CA ARG A 19 7.16 9.80 -11.08
C ARG A 19 6.55 9.12 -12.31
N ILE A 20 5.23 9.25 -12.45
CA ILE A 20 4.48 8.75 -13.60
C ILE A 20 4.69 9.66 -14.81
N ALA A 21 4.93 9.08 -15.97
CA ALA A 21 5.06 9.78 -17.24
C ALA A 21 3.70 9.91 -17.95
N ALA A 22 3.63 10.76 -18.97
CA ALA A 22 2.38 11.01 -19.70
C ALA A 22 1.89 9.80 -20.53
N ASP A 23 2.79 8.87 -20.86
CA ASP A 23 2.55 7.66 -21.65
C ASP A 23 2.34 6.39 -20.82
N ASP A 24 2.41 6.50 -19.49
CA ASP A 24 2.07 5.38 -18.60
C ASP A 24 0.59 5.01 -18.70
N ASN A 25 0.30 3.70 -18.64
CA ASN A 25 -1.08 3.23 -18.79
C ASN A 25 -1.89 3.41 -17.50
N PRO A 26 -2.98 4.20 -17.49
CA PRO A 26 -3.74 4.51 -16.28
C PRO A 26 -4.42 3.28 -15.66
N MET A 27 -4.85 2.31 -16.48
CA MET A 27 -5.48 1.07 -15.97
C MET A 27 -4.49 0.23 -15.17
N LYS A 28 -3.23 0.14 -15.62
CA LYS A 28 -2.18 -0.58 -14.89
C LYS A 28 -1.84 0.13 -13.58
N LEU A 29 -1.75 1.45 -13.58
CA LEU A 29 -1.52 2.23 -12.35
C LEU A 29 -2.62 2.01 -11.32
N MET A 30 -3.88 2.05 -11.77
CA MET A 30 -5.03 1.80 -10.90
C MET A 30 -4.99 0.38 -10.33
N SER A 31 -4.62 -0.62 -11.13
CA SER A 31 -4.50 -2.01 -10.66
C SER A 31 -3.48 -2.17 -9.53
N ILE A 32 -2.38 -1.39 -9.54
CA ILE A 32 -1.39 -1.37 -8.45
C ILE A 32 -1.99 -0.73 -7.20
N ALA A 33 -2.66 0.41 -7.36
CA ALA A 33 -3.30 1.13 -6.26
C ALA A 33 -4.43 0.31 -5.59
N MET A 34 -5.16 -0.48 -6.36
CA MET A 34 -6.27 -1.32 -5.87
C MET A 34 -5.81 -2.65 -5.27
N LYS A 35 -4.58 -3.10 -5.56
CA LYS A 35 -4.07 -4.40 -5.10
C LYS A 35 -4.18 -4.61 -3.58
N PRO A 36 -3.86 -3.62 -2.71
CA PRO A 36 -4.01 -3.76 -1.26
C PRO A 36 -5.46 -3.94 -0.80
N LEU A 37 -6.46 -3.48 -1.57
CA LEU A 37 -7.87 -3.64 -1.20
C LEU A 37 -8.34 -5.08 -1.41
N SER A 38 -7.87 -5.73 -2.48
CA SER A 38 -8.20 -7.14 -2.76
C SER A 38 -7.29 -8.12 -2.00
N LEU A 39 -6.07 -7.70 -1.68
CA LEU A 39 -5.06 -8.52 -1.00
C LEU A 39 -4.42 -7.68 0.12
N PRO A 40 -5.11 -7.53 1.25
CA PRO A 40 -4.61 -6.70 2.34
C PRO A 40 -3.28 -7.26 2.86
N PRO A 41 -2.28 -6.40 3.13
CA PRO A 41 -0.95 -6.81 3.55
C PRO A 41 -0.90 -7.36 4.99
N PHE A 42 -2.02 -7.30 5.71
CA PHE A 42 -2.21 -7.85 7.04
C PHE A 42 -3.68 -8.30 7.19
N PRO A 43 -3.98 -9.23 8.12
CA PRO A 43 -5.34 -9.71 8.34
C PRO A 43 -6.22 -8.58 8.85
N LEU A 44 -7.18 -8.14 8.03
CA LEU A 44 -8.07 -7.03 8.42
C LEU A 44 -8.99 -7.44 9.57
N GLU A 45 -9.35 -8.73 9.63
CA GLU A 45 -10.23 -9.32 10.63
C GLU A 45 -9.65 -9.23 12.05
N ARG A 46 -8.34 -9.00 12.18
CA ARG A 46 -7.63 -8.97 13.46
C ARG A 46 -7.04 -7.60 13.81
N ILE A 47 -7.38 -6.55 13.07
CA ILE A 47 -6.82 -5.21 13.32
C ILE A 47 -7.16 -4.72 14.73
N GLU A 48 -8.39 -4.94 15.21
CA GLU A 48 -8.78 -4.50 16.56
C GLU A 48 -7.98 -5.21 17.66
N GLU A 49 -7.78 -6.52 17.52
CA GLU A 49 -6.95 -7.32 18.44
C GLU A 49 -5.50 -6.81 18.42
N MET A 50 -4.92 -6.64 17.23
CA MET A 50 -3.57 -6.11 17.06
C MET A 50 -3.41 -4.72 17.67
N THR A 51 -4.39 -3.83 17.48
CA THR A 51 -4.34 -2.47 18.01
C THR A 51 -4.42 -2.45 19.53
N ARG A 52 -5.28 -3.30 20.11
CA ARG A 52 -5.39 -3.49 21.56
C ARG A 52 -4.10 -4.03 22.17
N LEU A 53 -3.45 -5.00 21.52
CA LEU A 53 -2.15 -5.56 21.95
C LEU A 53 -1.01 -4.53 21.88
N MET A 54 -1.11 -3.54 21.00
CA MET A 54 -0.15 -2.44 20.86
C MET A 54 -0.45 -1.25 21.79
N ALA A 55 -1.32 -1.41 22.79
CA ALA A 55 -1.80 -0.34 23.69
C ALA A 55 -2.43 0.86 22.97
N GLY A 56 -2.96 0.66 21.76
CA GLY A 56 -3.70 1.67 21.01
C GLY A 56 -5.21 1.58 21.26
N ASP A 57 -5.88 2.72 21.40
CA ASP A 57 -7.34 2.83 21.58
C ASP A 57 -8.17 2.61 20.28
N GLY A 58 -7.60 1.97 19.26
CA GLY A 58 -8.20 1.92 17.92
C GLY A 58 -9.44 1.02 17.85
N GLN A 59 -10.62 1.64 17.92
CA GLN A 59 -11.88 1.04 17.46
C GLN A 59 -12.09 1.39 15.98
N LEU A 60 -12.30 0.36 15.14
CA LEU A 60 -12.78 0.57 13.78
C LEU A 60 -14.29 0.85 13.87
N ARG A 61 -14.73 2.04 13.46
CA ARG A 61 -16.15 2.42 13.35
C ARG A 61 -16.64 2.27 11.92
#